data_AF-A0A2W7RER9-F1
#
_entry.id   AF-A0A2W7RER9-F1
#
_cell.length_a   1.000
_cell.length_b   1.000
_cell.length_c   1.000
_cell.angle_alpha   90.00
_cell.angle_beta   90.00
_cell.angle_gamma   90.00
#
_symmetry.space_group_name_H-M   'P 1'
#
loop_
_entity.id
_entity.type
_entity.pdbx_description
1 polymer ?
#
loop_
_entity_poly.entity_id
_entity_poly.type
_entity_poly.pdbx_seq_one_letter_code
_entity_poly.pdbx_strand_id
1 'polypeptide(L)'
;MVADNQDFKLTLKAFHSEIINYHKSLKKEQENYQPIPEIRKLDNIIVQRNYLQIKQDVQDIIQAEMGRLLNDQGQKHLLIKKG
;
A
#
# COMPACT_ATOMS: atom_id res chain seq x y z
N MET A 1 41.29 -2.81 -22.63
CA MET A 1 40.66 -2.47 -21.33
C MET A 1 40.12 -3.76 -20.75
N VAL A 2 40.56 -4.16 -19.56
CA VAL A 2 40.14 -5.42 -18.90
C VAL A 2 38.99 -5.09 -17.96
N ALA A 3 37.82 -5.69 -18.16
CA ALA A 3 36.64 -5.46 -17.32
C ALA A 3 36.49 -6.60 -16.30
N ASP A 4 36.21 -6.26 -15.04
CA ASP A 4 35.80 -7.22 -13.99
C ASP A 4 34.32 -7.55 -14.23
N ASN A 5 34.06 -8.57 -15.04
CA ASN A 5 32.72 -9.10 -15.28
C ASN A 5 32.56 -10.44 -14.56
N GLN A 6 31.30 -10.80 -14.26
CA GLN A 6 31.00 -12.01 -13.47
C GLN A 6 31.48 -13.31 -14.14
N ASP A 7 31.68 -13.28 -15.47
CA ASP A 7 32.12 -14.43 -16.25
C ASP A 7 33.65 -14.56 -16.38
N PHE A 8 34.44 -13.50 -16.13
CA PHE A 8 35.90 -13.54 -16.25
C PHE A 8 36.58 -13.14 -14.94
N LYS A 9 37.02 -14.15 -14.19
CA LYS A 9 37.79 -13.98 -12.97
C LYS A 9 39.20 -13.45 -13.27
N LEU A 10 39.58 -12.35 -12.62
CA LEU A 10 40.92 -11.79 -12.69
C LEU A 10 41.88 -12.55 -11.76
N THR A 11 43.01 -13.01 -12.31
CA THR A 11 44.02 -13.81 -11.59
C THR A 11 44.87 -13.01 -10.60
N LEU A 12 45.00 -11.69 -10.78
CA LEU A 12 45.86 -10.80 -9.98
C LEU A 12 45.03 -9.88 -9.06
N LYS A 13 44.28 -10.46 -8.11
CA LYS A 13 43.63 -9.68 -7.04
C LYS A 13 44.56 -9.54 -5.82
N ALA A 14 44.60 -8.34 -5.22
CA ALA A 14 45.46 -8.02 -4.07
C ALA A 14 45.08 -8.75 -2.76
N PHE A 15 43.91 -9.40 -2.72
CA PHE A 15 43.38 -10.12 -1.56
C PHE A 15 43.01 -11.56 -1.94
N HIS A 16 43.33 -12.52 -1.07
CA HIS A 16 43.08 -13.95 -1.26
C HIS A 16 41.68 -14.35 -0.78
N SER A 17 40.65 -13.69 -1.30
CA SER A 17 39.26 -14.01 -0.99
C SER A 17 38.41 -14.01 -2.25
N GLU A 18 37.49 -14.96 -2.34
CA GLU A 18 36.56 -15.11 -3.45
C GLU A 18 35.14 -15.25 -2.92
N ILE A 19 34.21 -14.57 -3.58
CA ILE A 19 32.79 -14.78 -3.36
C ILE A 19 32.36 -15.91 -4.31
N ILE A 20 32.04 -17.07 -3.74
CA ILE A 20 31.56 -18.22 -4.51
C ILE A 20 30.05 -18.07 -4.70
N ASN A 21 29.65 -17.52 -5.84
CA ASN A 21 28.24 -17.43 -6.22
C ASN A 21 27.90 -18.53 -7.24
N TYR A 22 26.86 -19.30 -6.97
CA TYR A 22 26.34 -20.29 -7.91
C TYR A 22 25.48 -19.61 -8.98
N HIS A 23 26.11 -18.94 -9.94
CA HIS A 23 25.42 -18.15 -10.97
C HIS A 23 24.37 -18.94 -11.75
N LYS A 24 24.62 -20.23 -12.02
CA LYS A 24 23.66 -21.10 -12.71
C LYS A 24 22.39 -21.37 -11.90
N SER A 25 22.52 -21.57 -10.58
CA SER A 25 21.35 -21.81 -9.73
C SER A 25 20.55 -20.52 -9.52
N LEU A 26 21.25 -19.39 -9.32
CA LEU A 26 20.62 -18.07 -9.21
C LEU A 26 19.86 -17.68 -10.47
N LYS A 27 20.42 -17.94 -11.66
CA LYS A 27 19.73 -17.70 -12.93
C LYS A 27 18.47 -18.55 -13.06
N LYS A 28 18.55 -19.84 -12.72
CA LYS A 28 17.39 -20.76 -12.73
C LYS A 28 16.32 -20.35 -11.71
N GLU A 29 16.73 -19.85 -10.55
CA GLU A 29 15.82 -19.30 -9.55
C GLU A 29 15.11 -18.05 -10.07
N GLN A 30 15.86 -17.11 -10.67
CA GLN A 30 15.33 -15.89 -11.26
C GLN A 30 14.35 -16.16 -12.42
N GLU A 31 14.66 -17.13 -13.28
CA GLU A 31 13.78 -17.57 -14.37
C GLU A 31 12.47 -18.18 -13.86
N ASN A 32 12.47 -18.72 -12.65
CA ASN A 32 11.29 -19.33 -12.02
C ASN A 32 10.45 -18.34 -11.20
N TYR A 33 10.90 -17.08 -11.05
CA TYR A 33 10.14 -16.08 -10.32
C TYR A 33 8.78 -15.86 -10.96
N GLN A 34 7.74 -15.98 -10.14
CA GLN A 34 6.38 -15.67 -10.52
C GLN A 34 6.10 -14.19 -10.24
N PRO A 35 5.32 -13.52 -11.10
CA PRO A 35 4.85 -12.18 -10.80
C PRO A 35 4.05 -12.19 -9.49
N ILE A 36 4.21 -11.15 -8.68
CA ILE A 36 3.42 -10.99 -7.45
C ILE A 36 1.93 -10.99 -7.85
N PRO A 37 1.11 -11.89 -7.30
CA PRO A 37 -0.30 -11.95 -7.66
C PRO A 37 -1.01 -10.67 -7.22
N GLU A 38 -1.83 -10.12 -8.10
CA GLU A 38 -2.70 -9.00 -7.77
C GLU A 38 -3.83 -9.46 -6.84
N ILE A 39 -3.69 -9.22 -5.54
CA ILE A 39 -4.68 -9.61 -4.51
C ILE A 39 -6.01 -8.86 -4.72
N ARG A 40 -5.94 -7.61 -5.19
CA ARG A 40 -7.11 -6.77 -5.47
C ARG A 40 -6.78 -5.77 -6.57
N LYS A 41 -7.58 -5.77 -7.63
CA LYS A 41 -7.55 -4.71 -8.66
C LYS A 41 -8.26 -3.47 -8.11
N LEU A 42 -7.50 -2.42 -7.82
CA LEU A 42 -8.06 -1.13 -7.41
C LEU A 42 -8.33 -0.30 -8.66
N ASP A 43 -9.60 -0.13 -9.00
CA ASP A 43 -10.04 0.79 -10.05
C ASP A 43 -10.40 2.14 -9.42
N ASN A 44 -10.13 3.23 -10.14
CA ASN A 44 -10.52 4.59 -9.75
C ASN A 44 -12.03 4.70 -9.49
N ILE A 45 -12.84 3.92 -10.20
CA ILE A 45 -14.29 3.86 -10.00
C ILE A 45 -14.64 3.39 -8.58
N ILE A 46 -13.91 2.41 -8.05
CA ILE A 46 -14.13 1.86 -6.70
C ILE A 46 -13.78 2.93 -5.66
N VAL A 47 -12.68 3.65 -5.87
CA VAL A 47 -12.25 4.75 -4.98
C VAL A 47 -13.32 5.85 -4.94
N GLN A 48 -13.82 6.27 -6.10
CA GLN A 48 -14.85 7.32 -6.19
C GLN A 48 -16.16 6.88 -5.53
N ARG A 49 -16.59 5.63 -5.74
CA ARG A 49 -17.79 5.08 -5.08
C ARG A 49 -17.64 5.09 -3.55
N ASN A 50 -16.50 4.60 -3.04
CA ASN A 50 -16.25 4.59 -1.59
C ASN A 50 -16.26 6.01 -1.01
N TYR A 51 -15.65 6.97 -1.72
CA TYR A 51 -15.64 8.37 -1.29
C TYR A 51 -17.05 8.94 -1.16
N LEU A 52 -17.90 8.72 -2.18
CA LEU A 52 -19.28 9.19 -2.17
C LEU A 52 -20.11 8.50 -1.08
N GLN A 53 -19.92 7.20 -0.89
CA GLN A 53 -20.60 6.44 0.15
C GLN A 53 -20.24 6.97 1.55
N ILE A 54 -18.94 7.15 1.85
CA ILE A 54 -18.50 7.69 3.14
C ILE A 54 -19.10 9.08 3.39
N LYS A 55 -19.18 9.92 2.36
CA LYS A 55 -19.81 11.24 2.49
C LYS A 55 -21.28 11.15 2.85
N GLN A 56 -22.02 10.24 2.22
CA GLN A 56 -23.44 10.03 2.52
C GLN A 56 -23.60 9.48 3.94
N ASP A 57 -22.83 8.46 4.31
CA ASP A 57 -22.88 7.85 5.64
C ASP A 57 -22.62 8.88 6.75
N VAL A 58 -21.64 9.77 6.55
CA VAL A 58 -21.36 10.87 7.49
C VAL A 58 -22.54 11.84 7.59
N GLN A 59 -23.18 12.20 6.47
CA GLN A 59 -24.36 13.06 6.51
C GLN A 59 -25.53 12.40 7.25
N ASP A 60 -25.76 11.11 7.01
CA ASP A 60 -26.84 10.36 7.64
C ASP A 60 -26.61 10.24 9.16
N ILE A 61 -25.36 10.00 9.58
CA ILE A 61 -24.97 10.00 11.00
C ILE A 61 -25.26 11.38 11.62
N ILE A 62 -24.86 12.47 10.96
CA ILE A 62 -25.11 13.82 11.47
C ILE A 62 -26.62 14.06 11.62
N GLN A 63 -27.43 13.71 10.63
CA GLN A 63 -28.87 13.91 10.67
C GLN A 63 -29.52 13.08 11.78
N ALA A 64 -29.14 11.81 11.92
CA ALA A 64 -29.64 10.93 12.97
C ALA A 64 -29.31 11.48 14.36
N GLU A 65 -28.07 11.93 14.59
CA GLU A 65 -27.64 12.51 15.85
C GLU A 65 -28.33 13.84 16.15
N MET A 66 -28.48 14.72 15.16
CA MET A 66 -29.25 15.96 15.31
C MET A 66 -30.72 15.69 15.65
N GLY A 67 -31.33 14.69 15.02
CA GLY A 67 -32.69 14.24 15.35
C GLY A 67 -32.81 13.73 16.79
N ARG A 68 -31.83 12.95 17.26
CA ARG A 68 -31.76 12.47 18.64
C ARG A 68 -31.66 13.63 19.63
N LEU A 69 -30.75 14.59 19.39
CA LEU A 69 -30.53 15.75 20.24
C LEU A 69 -31.76 16.66 20.35
N LEU A 70 -32.54 16.80 19.27
CA LEU A 70 -33.77 17.60 19.27
C LEU A 70 -34.90 16.93 20.08
N ASN A 71 -34.97 15.60 20.04
CA ASN A 71 -36.04 14.82 20.68
C ASN A 71 -35.78 14.53 22.17
N ASP A 72 -34.51 14.54 22.63
CA ASP A 72 -34.16 14.35 24.03
C ASP A 72 -34.08 15.69 24.80
N GLN A 73 -35.01 15.89 25.76
CA GLN A 73 -35.08 17.09 26.60
C GLN A 73 -33.79 17.32 27.41
N GLY A 74 -33.05 16.26 27.79
CA GLY A 74 -31.82 16.35 28.57
C GLY A 74 -30.62 16.85 27.77
N GLN A 75 -30.64 16.69 26.44
CA GLN A 75 -29.50 16.99 25.57
C GLN A 75 -29.65 18.31 24.80
N LYS A 76 -30.78 19.01 24.95
CA LYS A 76 -31.06 20.30 24.29
C LYS A 76 -30.02 21.39 24.57
N HIS A 77 -29.36 21.34 25.72
CA HIS A 77 -28.32 22.30 26.11
C HIS A 77 -27.06 22.22 25.22
N LEU A 78 -26.89 21.14 24.46
CA LEU A 78 -25.77 20.95 23.53
C LEU A 78 -25.98 21.67 22.18
N LEU A 79 -27.21 22.10 21.88
CA LEU A 79 -27.56 22.77 20.63
C LEU A 79 -27.26 24.28 20.72
N ILE A 80 -26.18 24.72 20.09
CA ILE A 80 -25.85 26.14 19.97
C ILE A 80 -26.41 26.66 18.65
N LYS A 81 -27.43 27.52 18.70
CA LYS A 81 -27.89 28.25 17.50
C LYS A 81 -26.84 29.30 17.14
N LYS A 82 -26.25 29.16 15.96
CA LYS A 82 -25.45 30.23 15.36
C LYS A 82 -26.43 31.32 14.89
N GLY A 83 -26.31 32.52 15.45
CA GLY A 83 -27.09 33.70 15.06
C GLY A 83 -26.69 34.23 13.69
#